data_AF-A0A2T0RGK0-F1
#
_entry.id   AF-A0A2T0RGK0-F1
#
_cell.length_a   1.000
_cell.length_b   1.000
_cell.length_c   1.000
_cell.angle_alpha   90.00
_cell.angle_beta   90.00
_cell.angle_gamma   90.00
#
_symmetry.space_group_name_H-M   'P 1'
#
loop_
_entity.id
_entity.type
_entity.pdbx_description
1 polymer ?
#
loop_
_entity_poly.entity_id
_entity_poly.type
_entity_poly.pdbx_seq_one_letter_code
_entity_poly.pdbx_strand_id
1 'polypeptide(L)'
;MRAHEKTSLRRVGGLAVLAFLVLHLGLSMAWWHALALTAVAGLATIRLTRRRIPRGAQDEHGHIRAEAKLKDAADRLATATRKAPLATAGEISRLATGLTSIRRAVLADPGIGDALHGFIAAALPGIVTMVETYVAFSARIGGDSDVPLHDLAGRIRMSATLVGRLEGACLRNDLSEVAALSSQAGAAYT
;
A
#
# COMPACT_ATOMS: atom_id res chain seq x y z
N MET A 1 -31.93 -3.70 87.39
CA MET A 1 -32.00 -4.41 86.09
C MET A 1 -32.19 -3.43 84.93
N ARG A 2 -31.12 -2.76 84.44
CA ARG A 2 -31.12 -1.96 83.20
C ARG A 2 -29.68 -1.76 82.72
N ALA A 3 -29.12 -2.70 81.94
CA ALA A 3 -27.77 -2.50 81.40
C ALA A 3 -27.41 -3.31 80.13
N HIS A 4 -28.36 -3.92 79.42
CA HIS A 4 -27.98 -4.85 78.32
C HIS A 4 -28.52 -4.56 76.91
N GLU A 5 -29.09 -3.39 76.65
CA GLU A 5 -29.80 -3.15 75.38
C GLU A 5 -29.13 -2.15 74.40
N LYS A 6 -27.96 -1.58 74.74
CA LYS A 6 -27.36 -0.50 73.94
C LYS A 6 -26.23 -0.93 72.98
N THR A 7 -25.82 -2.19 72.96
CA THR A 7 -24.67 -2.66 72.18
C THR A 7 -25.03 -3.28 70.83
N SER A 8 -26.31 -3.63 70.59
CA SER A 8 -26.74 -4.29 69.35
C SER A 8 -26.84 -3.32 68.16
N LEU A 9 -27.42 -2.12 68.34
CA LEU A 9 -27.59 -1.15 67.25
C LEU A 9 -26.27 -0.59 66.69
N ARG A 10 -25.22 -0.48 67.50
CA ARG A 10 -23.92 0.05 67.06
C ARG A 10 -23.16 -0.92 66.14
N ARG A 11 -23.41 -2.23 66.24
CA ARG A 11 -22.77 -3.25 65.39
C ARG A 11 -23.48 -3.41 64.04
N VAL A 12 -24.81 -3.27 64.02
CA VAL A 12 -25.60 -3.36 62.78
C VAL A 12 -25.38 -2.14 61.88
N GLY A 13 -25.30 -0.92 62.46
CA GLY A 13 -24.99 0.29 61.69
C GLY A 13 -23.57 0.29 61.08
N GLY A 14 -22.58 -0.26 61.80
CA GLY A 14 -21.21 -0.38 61.30
C GLY A 14 -21.07 -1.33 60.11
N LEU A 15 -21.78 -2.46 60.13
CA LEU A 15 -21.79 -3.44 59.03
C LEU A 15 -22.46 -2.89 57.77
N ALA A 16 -23.55 -2.14 57.91
CA ALA A 16 -24.22 -1.51 56.78
C ALA A 16 -23.34 -0.43 56.11
N VAL A 17 -22.62 0.36 56.91
CA VAL A 17 -21.68 1.38 56.40
C VAL A 17 -20.48 0.73 55.71
N LEU A 18 -19.94 -0.36 56.28
CA LEU A 18 -18.81 -1.09 55.69
C LEU A 18 -19.20 -1.79 54.39
N ALA A 19 -20.40 -2.39 54.33
CA ALA A 19 -20.95 -2.97 53.11
C ALA A 19 -21.18 -1.90 52.02
N PHE A 20 -21.71 -0.73 52.40
CA PHE A 20 -21.89 0.40 51.48
C PHE A 20 -20.55 0.93 50.95
N LEU A 21 -19.53 1.07 51.81
CA LEU A 21 -18.19 1.49 51.42
C LEU A 21 -17.53 0.49 50.48
N VAL A 22 -17.64 -0.81 50.73
CA VAL A 22 -17.08 -1.86 49.85
C VAL A 22 -17.81 -1.89 48.50
N LEU A 23 -19.14 -1.76 48.50
CA LEU A 23 -19.92 -1.69 47.26
C LEU A 23 -19.59 -0.43 46.46
N HIS A 24 -19.47 0.72 47.13
CA HIS A 24 -19.18 2.01 46.51
C HIS A 24 -17.74 2.05 45.97
N LEU A 25 -16.77 1.51 46.70
CA LEU A 25 -15.38 1.42 46.24
C LEU A 25 -15.24 0.46 45.05
N GLY A 26 -15.93 -0.69 45.07
CA GLY A 26 -16.00 -1.63 43.96
C GLY A 26 -16.63 -1.05 42.69
N LEU A 27 -17.73 -0.29 42.84
CA LEU A 27 -18.41 0.39 41.74
C LEU A 27 -17.56 1.58 41.21
N SER A 28 -16.86 2.29 42.11
CA SER A 28 -15.93 3.38 41.76
C SER A 28 -14.58 2.89 41.22
N MET A 29 -14.28 1.59 41.23
CA MET A 29 -13.12 1.02 40.54
C MET A 29 -13.50 0.53 39.14
N ALA A 30 -14.75 0.08 38.95
CA ALA A 30 -15.25 -0.40 37.67
C ALA A 30 -15.31 0.69 36.59
N TRP A 31 -15.68 1.93 36.93
CA TRP A 31 -15.69 3.03 35.95
C TRP A 31 -14.28 3.41 35.48
N TRP A 32 -13.25 3.35 36.34
CA TRP A 32 -11.86 3.57 35.94
C TRP A 32 -11.37 2.48 34.99
N HIS A 33 -11.78 1.23 35.21
CA HIS A 33 -11.44 0.13 34.30
C HIS A 33 -12.19 0.24 32.96
N ALA A 34 -13.46 0.66 32.97
CA ALA A 34 -14.21 0.93 31.75
C ALA A 34 -13.65 2.14 30.97
N LEU A 35 -13.20 3.19 31.67
CA LEU A 35 -12.50 4.34 31.07
C LEU A 35 -11.12 3.96 30.54
N ALA A 36 -10.36 3.11 31.25
CA ALA A 36 -9.08 2.61 30.78
C ALA A 36 -9.24 1.68 29.56
N LEU A 37 -10.26 0.81 29.54
CA LEU A 37 -10.57 -0.05 28.40
C LEU A 37 -11.04 0.76 27.18
N THR A 38 -11.86 1.79 27.37
CA THR A 38 -12.26 2.69 26.27
C THR A 38 -11.12 3.60 25.80
N ALA A 39 -10.21 4.01 26.69
CA ALA A 39 -9.00 4.74 26.30
C ALA A 39 -8.01 3.86 25.54
N VAL A 40 -7.81 2.59 25.95
CA VAL A 40 -6.93 1.64 25.26
C VAL A 40 -7.55 1.15 23.94
N ALA A 41 -8.85 0.85 23.91
CA ALA A 41 -9.58 0.54 22.68
C ALA A 41 -9.66 1.77 21.75
N GLY A 42 -9.80 2.97 22.31
CA GLY A 42 -9.71 4.26 21.63
C GLY A 42 -8.33 4.51 21.04
N LEU A 43 -7.25 4.22 21.77
CA LEU A 43 -5.88 4.36 21.27
C LEU A 43 -5.54 3.29 20.22
N ALA A 44 -6.07 2.08 20.36
CA ALA A 44 -5.94 1.00 19.39
C ALA A 44 -6.72 1.31 18.09
N THR A 45 -7.96 1.81 18.22
CA THR A 45 -8.74 2.28 17.07
C THR A 45 -8.13 3.53 16.46
N ILE A 46 -7.59 4.47 17.22
CA ILE A 46 -6.82 5.62 16.71
C ILE A 46 -5.53 5.16 16.02
N ARG A 47 -4.85 4.10 16.47
CA ARG A 47 -3.69 3.55 15.74
C ARG A 47 -4.09 2.79 14.46
N LEU A 48 -5.22 2.09 14.48
CA LEU A 48 -5.80 1.41 13.30
C LEU A 48 -6.38 2.40 12.29
N THR A 49 -6.94 3.52 12.75
CA THR A 49 -7.44 4.63 11.89
C THR A 49 -6.37 5.66 11.54
N ARG A 50 -5.29 5.85 12.32
CA ARG A 50 -4.10 6.64 11.92
C ARG A 50 -3.26 5.98 10.82
N ARG A 51 -3.51 4.69 10.49
CA ARG A 51 -3.04 4.14 9.20
C ARG A 51 -3.79 4.73 8.00
N ARG A 52 -4.95 5.36 8.20
CA ARG A 52 -5.50 6.32 7.24
C ARG A 52 -4.95 7.70 7.60
N ILE A 53 -3.77 7.96 7.05
CA ILE A 53 -3.18 9.30 7.02
C ILE A 53 -4.26 10.26 6.47
N PRO A 54 -4.54 11.40 7.14
CA PRO A 54 -5.52 12.35 6.65
C PRO A 54 -5.03 12.85 5.29
N ARG A 55 -5.86 12.59 4.25
CA ARG A 55 -5.77 13.13 2.89
C ARG A 55 -6.01 14.64 2.88
N GLY A 56 -5.12 15.38 3.55
CA GLY A 56 -5.09 16.83 3.55
C GLY A 56 -3.74 17.27 3.00
N ALA A 57 -3.74 17.80 1.78
CA ALA A 57 -2.58 18.41 1.11
C ALA A 57 -1.46 17.47 0.63
N GLN A 58 -1.75 16.25 0.19
CA GLN A 58 -0.81 15.51 -0.65
C GLN A 58 -0.89 16.06 -2.09
N ASP A 59 0.04 16.96 -2.39
CA ASP A 59 0.49 17.42 -3.71
C ASP A 59 -0.39 16.99 -4.91
N GLU A 60 -1.29 17.88 -5.36
CA GLU A 60 -1.84 17.81 -6.73
C GLU A 60 -0.72 17.64 -7.78
N HIS A 61 0.46 18.20 -7.49
CA HIS A 61 1.68 18.07 -8.30
C HIS A 61 2.24 16.63 -8.36
N GLY A 62 2.08 15.82 -7.32
CA GLY A 62 2.59 14.45 -7.27
C GLY A 62 1.83 13.53 -8.20
N HIS A 63 0.50 13.68 -8.22
CA HIS A 63 -0.39 12.95 -9.11
C HIS A 63 -0.14 13.27 -10.59
N ILE A 64 -0.05 14.56 -10.92
CA ILE A 64 0.22 15.03 -12.31
C ILE A 64 1.58 14.50 -12.80
N ARG A 65 2.60 14.46 -11.93
CA ARG A 65 3.92 13.89 -12.27
C ARG A 65 3.86 12.38 -12.50
N ALA A 66 3.08 11.65 -11.71
CA ALA A 66 2.91 10.21 -11.88
C ALA A 66 2.25 9.88 -13.23
N GLU A 67 1.18 10.61 -13.58
CA GLU A 67 0.50 10.46 -14.85
C GLU A 67 1.42 10.76 -16.04
N ALA A 68 2.15 11.89 -15.99
CA ALA A 68 3.07 12.30 -17.03
C ALA A 68 4.18 11.27 -17.25
N LYS A 69 4.75 10.70 -16.17
CA LYS A 69 5.76 9.64 -16.24
C LYS A 69 5.22 8.35 -16.86
N LEU A 70 4.01 7.95 -16.49
CA LEU A 70 3.37 6.77 -17.08
C LEU A 70 3.09 6.95 -18.57
N LYS A 71 2.66 8.15 -18.98
CA LYS A 71 2.46 8.50 -20.38
C LYS A 71 3.78 8.46 -21.16
N ASP A 72 4.81 9.18 -20.69
CA ASP A 72 6.13 9.22 -21.35
C ASP A 72 6.71 7.81 -21.52
N ALA A 73 6.66 7.00 -20.46
CA ALA A 73 7.13 5.61 -20.52
C ALA A 73 6.32 4.77 -21.53
N ALA A 74 4.99 4.89 -21.55
CA ALA A 74 4.16 4.16 -22.51
C ALA A 74 4.47 4.56 -23.96
N ASP A 75 4.65 5.85 -24.24
CA ASP A 75 4.95 6.38 -25.58
C ASP A 75 6.35 5.94 -26.06
N ARG A 76 7.34 5.95 -25.15
CA ARG A 76 8.70 5.44 -25.42
C ARG A 76 8.69 3.94 -25.72
N LEU A 77 7.98 3.15 -24.91
CA LEU A 77 7.86 1.71 -25.13
C LEU A 77 7.10 1.39 -26.43
N ALA A 78 6.03 2.11 -26.74
CA ALA A 78 5.32 1.96 -28.01
C ALA A 78 6.22 2.26 -29.22
N THR A 79 7.11 3.25 -29.08
CA THR A 79 8.11 3.56 -30.11
C THR A 79 9.18 2.46 -30.20
N ALA A 80 9.62 1.92 -29.07
CA ALA A 80 10.56 0.81 -29.01
C ALA A 80 9.99 -0.46 -29.66
N THR A 81 8.70 -0.77 -29.46
CA THR A 81 8.01 -1.92 -30.09
C THR A 81 8.16 -1.94 -31.60
N ARG A 82 8.05 -0.78 -32.27
CA ARG A 82 8.15 -0.67 -33.74
C ARG A 82 9.54 -1.03 -34.28
N LYS A 83 10.56 -0.98 -33.42
CA LYS A 83 11.97 -1.24 -33.76
C LYS A 83 12.47 -2.56 -33.17
N ALA A 84 11.65 -3.23 -32.35
CA ALA A 84 12.03 -4.43 -31.65
C ALA A 84 12.02 -5.65 -32.58
N PRO A 85 12.84 -6.67 -32.30
CA PRO A 85 12.72 -7.99 -32.92
C PRO A 85 11.31 -8.57 -32.72
N LEU A 86 10.80 -9.30 -33.72
CA LEU A 86 9.46 -9.90 -33.69
C LEU A 86 9.23 -10.80 -32.47
N ALA A 87 10.27 -11.49 -32.00
CA ALA A 87 10.18 -12.41 -30.86
C ALA A 87 9.85 -11.74 -29.52
N THR A 88 10.06 -10.43 -29.38
CA THR A 88 9.87 -9.66 -28.14
C THR A 88 8.97 -8.44 -28.29
N ALA A 89 8.62 -8.07 -29.53
CA ALA A 89 7.72 -6.96 -29.82
C ALA A 89 6.34 -7.12 -29.12
N GLY A 90 5.85 -8.35 -28.97
CA GLY A 90 4.60 -8.63 -28.27
C GLY A 90 4.65 -8.25 -26.79
N GLU A 91 5.71 -8.64 -26.08
CA GLU A 91 5.90 -8.33 -24.67
C GLU A 91 6.10 -6.82 -24.43
N ILE A 92 6.86 -6.14 -25.30
CA ILE A 92 7.04 -4.68 -25.21
C ILE A 92 5.72 -3.94 -25.48
N SER A 93 4.93 -4.41 -26.44
CA SER A 93 3.59 -3.89 -26.70
C SER A 93 2.65 -4.06 -25.49
N ARG A 94 2.70 -5.21 -24.81
CA ARG A 94 1.95 -5.45 -23.58
C ARG A 94 2.36 -4.50 -22.46
N LEU A 95 3.66 -4.24 -22.29
CA LEU A 95 4.14 -3.24 -21.33
C LEU A 95 3.56 -1.85 -21.62
N ALA A 96 3.68 -1.36 -22.86
CA ALA A 96 3.16 -0.05 -23.25
C ALA A 96 1.64 0.06 -23.02
N THR A 97 0.90 -0.99 -23.38
CA THR A 97 -0.56 -1.06 -23.19
C THR A 97 -0.93 -1.08 -21.72
N GLY A 98 -0.24 -1.89 -20.91
CA GLY A 98 -0.47 -1.98 -19.46
C GLY A 98 -0.19 -0.66 -18.75
N LEU A 99 0.90 0.05 -19.09
CA LEU A 99 1.17 1.39 -18.54
C LEU A 99 0.09 2.41 -18.93
N THR A 100 -0.42 2.34 -20.16
CA THR A 100 -1.53 3.20 -20.61
C THR A 100 -2.82 2.91 -19.82
N SER A 101 -3.08 1.65 -19.52
CA SER A 101 -4.22 1.21 -18.72
C SER A 101 -4.09 1.65 -17.26
N ILE A 102 -2.92 1.45 -16.66
CA ILE A 102 -2.59 1.94 -15.31
C ILE A 102 -2.75 3.46 -15.22
N ARG A 103 -2.29 4.22 -16.24
CA ARG A 103 -2.49 5.68 -16.30
C ARG A 103 -3.97 6.05 -16.23
N ARG A 104 -4.83 5.33 -16.97
CA ARG A 104 -6.29 5.56 -16.92
C ARG A 104 -6.86 5.27 -15.53
N ALA A 105 -6.39 4.21 -14.87
CA ALA A 105 -6.80 3.90 -13.49
C ALA A 105 -6.34 4.98 -12.50
N VAL A 106 -5.11 5.47 -12.63
CA VAL A 106 -4.59 6.58 -11.81
C VAL A 106 -5.43 7.83 -12.01
N LEU A 107 -5.73 8.22 -13.25
CA LEU A 107 -6.60 9.36 -13.55
C LEU A 107 -8.02 9.23 -12.95
N ALA A 108 -8.52 8.00 -12.81
CA ALA A 108 -9.82 7.73 -12.22
C ALA A 108 -9.78 7.75 -10.68
N ASP A 109 -8.69 7.28 -10.06
CA ASP A 109 -8.49 7.29 -8.61
C ASP A 109 -7.03 7.70 -8.27
N PRO A 110 -6.82 8.93 -7.77
CA PRO A 110 -5.50 9.42 -7.39
C PRO A 110 -4.80 8.54 -6.34
N GLY A 111 -5.54 7.81 -5.50
CA GLY A 111 -4.97 6.92 -4.49
C GLY A 111 -4.20 5.73 -5.08
N ILE A 112 -4.51 5.34 -6.32
CA ILE A 112 -3.73 4.34 -7.07
C ILE A 112 -2.34 4.90 -7.41
N GLY A 113 -2.27 6.19 -7.76
CA GLY A 113 -1.01 6.87 -8.06
C GLY A 113 -0.06 6.87 -6.85
N ASP A 114 -0.60 7.13 -5.66
CA ASP A 114 0.18 7.10 -4.41
C ASP A 114 0.70 5.68 -4.11
N ALA A 115 -0.14 4.65 -4.26
CA ALA A 115 0.26 3.26 -4.07
C ALA A 115 1.33 2.82 -5.09
N LEU A 116 1.31 3.37 -6.30
CA LEU A 116 2.28 3.10 -7.37
C LEU A 116 3.59 3.91 -7.24
N HIS A 117 3.73 4.79 -6.25
CA HIS A 117 4.88 5.69 -6.16
C HIS A 117 6.23 4.97 -6.27
N GLY A 118 6.42 3.85 -5.54
CA GLY A 118 7.64 3.06 -5.58
C GLY A 118 7.96 2.50 -6.97
N PHE A 119 6.95 1.94 -7.65
CA PHE A 119 7.08 1.48 -9.03
C PHE A 119 7.43 2.63 -9.99
N ILE A 120 6.72 3.76 -9.93
CA ILE A 120 6.90 4.89 -10.85
C ILE A 120 8.26 5.57 -10.63
N ALA A 121 8.72 5.66 -9.38
CA ALA A 121 9.97 6.33 -9.04
C ALA A 121 11.20 5.46 -9.31
N ALA A 122 11.16 4.17 -8.99
CA ALA A 122 12.34 3.30 -9.05
C ALA A 122 12.31 2.30 -10.22
N ALA A 123 11.24 1.50 -10.34
CA ALA A 123 11.20 0.40 -11.30
C ALA A 123 10.96 0.84 -12.75
N LEU A 124 10.04 1.79 -12.97
CA LEU A 124 9.61 2.21 -14.30
C LEU A 124 10.77 2.75 -15.17
N PRO A 125 11.65 3.65 -14.68
CA PRO A 125 12.81 4.09 -15.46
C PRO A 125 13.76 2.95 -15.82
N GLY A 126 13.96 2.00 -14.91
CA GLY A 126 14.80 0.82 -15.14
C GLY A 126 14.24 -0.08 -16.24
N ILE A 127 12.93 -0.33 -16.23
CA ILE A 127 12.25 -1.12 -17.27
C ILE A 127 12.37 -0.45 -18.63
N VAL A 128 12.10 0.86 -18.73
CA VAL A 128 12.19 1.61 -19.99
C VAL A 128 13.61 1.56 -20.55
N THR A 129 14.61 1.86 -19.71
CA THR A 129 16.03 1.84 -20.10
C THR A 129 16.46 0.46 -20.58
N MET A 130 16.03 -0.59 -19.88
CA MET A 130 16.31 -1.98 -20.27
C MET A 130 15.74 -2.32 -21.64
N VAL A 131 14.48 -1.98 -21.92
CA VAL A 131 13.84 -2.23 -23.21
C VAL A 131 14.55 -1.45 -24.33
N GLU A 132 14.83 -0.17 -24.11
CA GLU A 132 15.53 0.65 -25.10
C GLU A 132 16.94 0.12 -25.40
N THR A 133 17.65 -0.32 -24.35
CA THR A 133 18.95 -0.96 -24.47
C THR A 133 18.86 -2.24 -25.29
N TYR A 134 17.89 -3.10 -25.00
CA TYR A 134 17.64 -4.33 -25.76
C TYR A 134 17.35 -4.05 -27.25
N VAL A 135 16.48 -3.08 -27.54
CA VAL A 135 16.17 -2.69 -28.94
C VAL A 135 17.40 -2.11 -29.64
N ALA A 136 18.19 -1.29 -28.96
CA ALA A 136 19.42 -0.73 -29.53
C ALA A 136 20.48 -1.80 -29.81
N PHE A 137 20.65 -2.77 -28.91
CA PHE A 137 21.59 -3.88 -29.09
C PHE A 137 21.15 -4.85 -30.20
N SER A 138 19.87 -5.24 -30.21
CA SER A 138 19.35 -6.13 -31.25
C SER A 138 19.46 -5.54 -32.65
N ALA A 139 19.30 -4.22 -32.80
CA ALA A 139 19.52 -3.53 -34.07
C ALA A 139 20.99 -3.52 -34.53
N ARG A 140 21.96 -3.62 -33.61
CA ARG A 140 23.41 -3.57 -33.93
C ARG A 140 24.02 -4.94 -34.20
N ILE A 141 23.55 -5.98 -33.52
CA ILE A 141 24.21 -7.29 -33.52
C ILE A 141 23.64 -8.20 -34.62
N GLY A 142 22.54 -7.83 -35.26
CA GLY A 142 22.01 -8.59 -36.41
C GLY A 142 21.62 -10.04 -36.07
N GLY A 143 21.36 -10.34 -34.79
CA GLY A 143 20.92 -11.66 -34.32
C GLY A 143 22.02 -12.64 -33.87
N ASP A 144 23.31 -12.31 -34.03
CA ASP A 144 24.39 -13.32 -33.92
C ASP A 144 25.02 -13.48 -32.52
N SER A 145 24.50 -12.79 -31.49
CA SER A 145 24.94 -12.98 -30.09
C SER A 145 23.75 -13.31 -29.20
N ASP A 146 23.48 -14.61 -29.04
CA ASP A 146 22.30 -15.11 -28.35
C ASP A 146 22.29 -14.84 -26.84
N VAL A 147 23.46 -14.86 -26.19
CA VAL A 147 23.52 -14.94 -24.71
C VAL A 147 23.06 -13.66 -24.00
N PRO A 148 23.55 -12.45 -24.33
CA PRO A 148 23.14 -11.22 -23.63
C PRO A 148 21.70 -10.81 -23.97
N LEU A 149 21.27 -11.06 -25.21
CA LEU A 149 19.94 -10.72 -25.69
C LEU A 149 18.86 -11.63 -25.09
N HIS A 150 19.18 -12.91 -24.86
CA HIS A 150 18.25 -13.85 -24.25
C HIS A 150 17.91 -13.49 -22.79
N ASP A 151 18.91 -13.12 -21.99
CA ASP A 151 18.68 -12.70 -20.60
C ASP A 151 17.84 -11.42 -20.52
N LEU A 152 18.16 -10.42 -21.35
CA LEU A 152 17.36 -9.19 -21.47
C LEU A 152 15.92 -9.48 -21.91
N ALA A 153 15.72 -10.35 -22.90
CA ALA A 153 14.38 -10.77 -23.33
C ALA A 153 13.60 -11.44 -22.19
N GLY A 154 14.26 -12.29 -21.39
CA GLY A 154 13.69 -12.90 -20.19
C GLY A 154 13.24 -11.85 -19.17
N ARG A 155 14.07 -10.85 -18.89
CA ARG A 155 13.73 -9.74 -17.98
C ARG A 155 12.60 -8.85 -18.50
N ILE A 156 12.53 -8.61 -19.81
CA ILE A 156 11.41 -7.91 -20.46
C ILE A 156 10.11 -8.69 -20.23
N ARG A 157 10.12 -10.01 -20.43
CA ARG A 157 8.94 -10.86 -20.21
C ARG A 157 8.50 -10.86 -18.74
N MET A 158 9.43 -10.96 -17.79
CA MET A 158 9.11 -10.85 -16.36
C MET A 158 8.50 -9.48 -16.02
N SER A 159 9.04 -8.41 -16.59
CA SER A 159 8.52 -7.06 -16.41
C SER A 159 7.11 -6.91 -16.99
N ALA A 160 6.84 -7.51 -18.15
CA ALA A 160 5.49 -7.52 -18.75
C ALA A 160 4.47 -8.21 -17.82
N THR A 161 4.85 -9.33 -17.20
CA THR A 161 4.01 -10.02 -16.21
C THR A 161 3.76 -9.15 -14.98
N LEU A 162 4.79 -8.49 -14.45
CA LEU A 162 4.66 -7.58 -13.30
C LEU A 162 3.69 -6.43 -13.60
N VAL A 163 3.85 -5.76 -14.75
CA VAL A 163 2.97 -4.67 -15.18
C VAL A 163 1.55 -5.17 -15.39
N GLY A 164 1.35 -6.37 -15.96
CA GLY A 164 0.02 -6.97 -16.09
C GLY A 164 -0.65 -7.27 -14.74
N ARG A 165 0.12 -7.70 -13.73
CA ARG A 165 -0.40 -7.88 -12.36
C ARG A 165 -0.76 -6.55 -11.71
N LEU A 166 0.08 -5.53 -11.86
CA LEU A 166 -0.20 -4.18 -11.39
C LEU A 166 -1.44 -3.60 -12.05
N GLU A 167 -1.58 -3.74 -13.36
CA GLU A 167 -2.77 -3.34 -14.11
C GLU A 167 -4.02 -4.04 -13.55
N GLY A 168 -3.98 -5.36 -13.38
CA GLY A 168 -5.10 -6.11 -12.81
C GLY A 168 -5.48 -5.64 -11.41
N ALA A 169 -4.49 -5.37 -10.55
CA ALA A 169 -4.73 -4.83 -9.21
C ALA A 169 -5.34 -3.42 -9.24
N CYS A 170 -4.87 -2.56 -10.15
CA CYS A 170 -5.41 -1.22 -10.36
C CYS A 170 -6.87 -1.27 -10.84
N LEU A 171 -7.18 -2.15 -11.80
CA LEU A 171 -8.54 -2.31 -12.33
C LEU A 171 -9.52 -2.87 -11.29
N ARG A 172 -9.04 -3.71 -10.36
CA ARG A 172 -9.82 -4.20 -9.21
C ARG A 172 -9.92 -3.19 -8.06
N ASN A 173 -9.22 -2.06 -8.15
CA ASN A 173 -9.04 -1.08 -7.09
C ASN A 173 -8.48 -1.69 -5.78
N ASP A 174 -7.63 -2.70 -5.87
CA ASP A 174 -6.97 -3.30 -4.71
C ASP A 174 -5.67 -2.54 -4.40
N LEU A 175 -5.82 -1.42 -3.68
CA LEU A 175 -4.69 -0.56 -3.30
C LEU A 175 -3.63 -1.29 -2.48
N SER A 176 -4.01 -2.34 -1.74
CA SER A 176 -3.08 -3.12 -0.92
C SER A 176 -2.17 -3.99 -1.78
N GLU A 177 -2.74 -4.62 -2.81
CA GLU A 177 -2.00 -5.40 -3.79
C GLU A 177 -1.12 -4.48 -4.66
N VAL A 178 -1.63 -3.32 -5.09
CA VAL A 178 -0.86 -2.32 -5.83
C VAL A 178 0.36 -1.87 -5.03
N ALA A 179 0.19 -1.51 -3.76
CA ALA A 179 1.30 -1.07 -2.90
C ALA A 179 2.33 -2.19 -2.66
N ALA A 180 1.87 -3.43 -2.46
CA ALA A 180 2.75 -4.59 -2.27
C ALA A 180 3.58 -4.91 -3.53
N LEU A 181 2.96 -4.88 -4.71
CA LEU A 181 3.65 -5.10 -5.98
C LEU A 181 4.60 -3.93 -6.31
N SER A 182 4.18 -2.69 -6.02
CA SER A 182 4.96 -1.48 -6.23
C SER A 182 6.24 -1.46 -5.38
N SER A 183 6.16 -1.88 -4.11
CA SER A 183 7.34 -1.96 -3.23
C SER A 183 8.30 -3.08 -3.63
N GLN A 184 7.78 -4.26 -4.01
CA GLN A 184 8.59 -5.36 -4.54
C GLN A 184 9.32 -4.96 -5.82
N ALA A 185 8.62 -4.26 -6.72
CA ALA A 185 9.22 -3.74 -7.94
C ALA A 185 10.30 -2.70 -7.63
N GLY A 186 10.05 -1.77 -6.69
CA GLY A 186 11.04 -0.79 -6.27
C GLY A 186 12.33 -1.45 -5.78
N ALA A 187 12.22 -2.46 -4.91
CA ALA A 187 13.39 -3.16 -4.37
C ALA A 187 14.20 -3.94 -5.41
N ALA A 188 13.59 -4.37 -6.52
CA ALA A 188 14.28 -5.13 -7.56
C ALA A 188 15.08 -4.25 -8.54
N TYR A 189 14.86 -2.93 -8.53
CA TYR A 189 15.43 -1.98 -9.49
C TYR A 189 16.20 -0.81 -8.85
N THR A 190 16.38 -0.85 -7.52
CA THR A 190 17.31 0.01 -6.74
C THR A 190 18.61 -0.71 -6.47
#